data_AF-A0A517S8I9-F1
#
_entry.id   AF-A0A517S8I9-F1
#
_cell.length_a   1.000
_cell.length_b   1.000
_cell.length_c   1.000
_cell.angle_alpha   90.00
_cell.angle_beta   90.00
_cell.angle_gamma   90.00
#
_symmetry.space_group_name_H-M   'P 1'
#
loop_
_entity.id
_entity.type
_entity.pdbx_description
1 polymer ?
#
loop_
_entity_poly.entity_id
_entity_poly.type
_entity_poly.pdbx_seq_one_letter_code
_entity_poly.pdbx_strand_id
1 'polypeptide(L)' 'MVYYYWLAKNGNWYWHLKASNGRIIADGAEGYTNENDCLAGISLVQRSGNAPVRRL' A
#
# COMPACT_ATOMS: atom_id res chain seq x y z
N MET A 1 -7.38 9.65 6.09
CA MET A 1 -6.31 8.89 5.39
C MET A 1 -6.96 8.20 4.20
N VAL A 2 -6.28 8.09 3.06
CA VAL A 2 -6.84 7.52 1.83
C VAL A 2 -5.77 6.70 1.11
N TYR A 3 -6.14 5.50 0.64
CA TYR A 3 -5.32 4.69 -0.25
C TYR A 3 -5.51 5.13 -1.70
N TYR A 4 -4.41 5.25 -2.42
CA TYR A 4 -4.37 5.47 -3.86
C TYR A 4 -3.61 4.30 -4.48
N TYR A 5 -4.11 3.77 -5.59
CA TYR A 5 -3.42 2.73 -6.35
C TYR A 5 -3.46 3.06 -7.84
N TRP A 6 -2.46 2.60 -8.59
CA TRP A 6 -2.33 2.89 -10.02
C TRP A 6 -1.46 1.86 -10.72
N LEU A 7 -1.64 1.74 -12.05
CA LEU A 7 -0.73 1.03 -12.94
C LEU A 7 0.42 1.96 -13.35
N ALA A 8 1.66 1.59 -13.05
CA ALA A 8 2.84 2.35 -13.42
C ALA A 8 3.36 1.99 -14.83
N LYS A 9 4.31 2.80 -15.33
CA LYS A 9 4.87 2.63 -16.69
C LYS A 9 5.58 1.30 -16.92
N ASN A 10 6.02 0.64 -15.86
CA ASN A 10 6.65 -0.68 -15.93
C ASN A 10 5.64 -1.84 -15.99
N GLY A 11 4.34 -1.55 -16.06
CA GLY A 11 3.29 -2.57 -16.13
C GLY A 11 2.89 -3.15 -14.77
N ASN A 12 3.46 -2.65 -13.67
CA ASN A 12 3.12 -3.11 -12.33
C ASN A 12 2.19 -2.11 -11.62
N TRP A 13 1.37 -2.65 -10.74
CA TRP A 13 0.48 -1.92 -9.85
C TRP A 13 1.20 -1.52 -8.56
N TYR A 14 0.92 -0.31 -8.10
CA TYR A 14 1.48 0.25 -6.88
C TYR A 14 0.37 0.89 -6.05
N TRP A 15 0.63 1.09 -4.76
CA TRP A 15 -0.27 1.83 -3.90
C TRP A 15 0.48 2.69 -2.87
N HIS A 16 -0.13 3.82 -2.51
CA HIS A 16 0.30 4.71 -1.43
C HIS A 16 -0.86 4.98 -0.48
N LEU A 17 -0.56 5.02 0.82
CA LEU A 17 -1.45 5.56 1.85
C LEU A 17 -1.05 7.00 2.14
N LYS A 18 -2.00 7.94 1.99
CA LYS A 18 -1.79 9.35 2.31
C LYS A 18 -2.55 9.77 3.55
N ALA A 19 -1.91 10.58 4.39
CA ALA A 19 -2.55 11.29 5.49
C ALA A 19 -3.44 12.44 4.98
N SER A 20 -4.24 13.04 5.87
CA SER A 20 -5.12 14.18 5.53
C SER A 20 -4.35 15.40 5.00
N ASN A 21 -3.09 15.55 5.41
CA ASN A 21 -2.19 16.59 4.91
C ASN A 21 -1.52 16.25 3.56
N GLY A 22 -1.93 15.17 2.90
CA GLY A 22 -1.42 14.73 1.60
C GLY A 22 -0.06 14.02 1.62
N ARG A 23 0.61 13.92 2.78
CA ARG A 23 1.89 13.21 2.90
C ARG A 23 1.68 11.70 2.81
N ILE A 24 2.60 11.03 2.12
CA ILE A 24 2.68 9.57 2.09
C ILE A 24 3.17 9.09 3.45
N ILE A 25 2.48 8.11 4.01
CA ILE A 25 2.80 7.53 5.33
C ILE A 25 3.04 6.02 5.28
N ALA A 26 2.60 5.36 4.21
CA ALA A 26 2.94 3.98 3.89
C ALA A 26 2.82 3.77 2.37
N ASP A 27 3.57 2.82 1.85
CA ASP A 27 3.52 2.38 0.47
C ASP A 27 3.79 0.87 0.40
N GLY A 28 3.40 0.27 -0.72
CA GLY A 28 3.60 -1.16 -0.94
C GLY A 28 5.05 -1.58 -1.17
N ALA A 29 5.96 -0.64 -1.47
CA ALA A 29 7.35 -0.79 -1.93
C ALA A 29 7.57 -1.68 -3.17
N GLU A 30 6.86 -2.80 -3.27
CA GLU A 30 6.89 -3.77 -4.34
C GLU A 30 5.82 -3.44 -5.39
N GLY A 31 6.18 -3.61 -6.66
CA GLY A 31 5.23 -3.52 -7.76
C GLY A 31 4.52 -4.86 -7.96
N TYR A 32 3.19 -4.87 -7.93
CA TYR A 32 2.38 -6.07 -8.15
C TYR A 32 2.12 -6.26 -9.64
N THR A 33 2.21 -7.47 -10.16
CA THR A 33 1.87 -7.75 -11.58
C THR A 33 0.37 -7.68 -11.85
N ASN A 34 -0.47 -7.98 -10.86
CA ASN A 34 -1.93 -7.96 -10.98
C ASN A 34 -2.57 -6.90 -10.07
N GLU A 35 -3.67 -6.30 -10.53
CA GLU A 35 -4.44 -5.31 -9.76
C GLU A 35 -5.02 -5.91 -8.48
N ASN A 36 -5.56 -7.13 -8.56
CA ASN A 36 -6.15 -7.83 -7.43
C ASN A 36 -5.13 -8.10 -6.32
N ASP A 37 -3.88 -8.43 -6.68
CA ASP A 37 -2.81 -8.67 -5.70
C ASP A 37 -2.43 -7.36 -4.99
N CYS A 38 -2.42 -6.24 -5.72
CA CYS A 38 -2.22 -4.90 -5.17
C CYS A 38 -3.32 -4.54 -4.14
N LEU A 39 -4.58 -4.79 -4.50
CA LEU A 39 -5.73 -4.57 -3.61
C LEU A 39 -5.72 -5.51 -2.39
N ALA A 40 -5.27 -6.76 -2.57
CA ALA A 40 -5.08 -7.70 -1.48
C ALA A 40 -4.00 -7.21 -0.50
N GLY A 41 -2.89 -6.67 -1.01
CA GLY A 41 -1.85 -6.01 -0.21
C GLY A 41 -2.39 -4.85 0.62
N ILE A 42 -3.20 -3.97 0.01
CA ILE A 42 -3.91 -2.89 0.74
C ILE A 42 -4.79 -3.46 1.84
N SER A 43 -5.61 -4.48 1.53
CA SER A 43 -6.51 -5.10 2.50
C SER A 43 -5.77 -5.73 3.68
N LEU A 44 -4.58 -6.29 3.47
CA LEU A 44 -3.75 -6.84 4.54
C LEU A 44 -3.28 -5.73 5.48
N VAL A 45 -2.76 -4.63 4.94
CA VAL A 45 -2.30 -3.49 5.74
C VAL A 45 -3.46 -2.88 6.54
N GLN A 46 -4.64 -2.71 5.92
CA GLN A 46 -5.84 -2.23 6.61
C GLN A 46 -6.22 -3.07 7.83
N ARG A 47 -6.05 -4.40 7.75
CA ARG A 47 -6.38 -5.34 8.84
C ARG A 47 -5.25 -5.50 9.86
N SER A 48 -4.05 -4.99 9.56
CA SER A 48 -2.85 -5.16 10.39
C SER A 48 -2.61 -4.00 11.35
N GLY A 49 -3.58 -3.11 11.55
CA GLY A 49 -3.42 -1.92 12.42
C GLY A 49 -3.02 -2.21 13.87
N ASN A 50 -3.22 -3.45 14.36
CA ASN A 50 -2.84 -3.89 15.70
C ASN A 50 -1.60 -4.81 15.71
N ALA A 51 -0.88 -4.95 14.60
CA ALA A 51 0.29 -5.80 14.53
C ALA A 51 1.40 -5.32 15.50
N PRO A 52 2.04 -6.23 16.26
CA PRO A 52 3.06 -5.84 17.22
C PRO A 52 4.33 -5.36 16.52
N VAL A 53 4.93 -4.29 17.03
CA VAL A 53 6.21 -3.76 16.55
C VAL A 53 7.35 -4.40 17.35
N ARG A 54 8.35 -4.93 16.64
CA ARG A 54 9.55 -5.53 17.26
C ARG A 54 10.83 -4.93 16.66
N ARG A 55 11.85 -4.76 17.49
CA ARG A 55 13.22 -4.41 17.06
C ARG A 55 14.02 -5.69 16.83
N LEU A 56 14.66 -5.81 15.69
CA LEU A 56 15.61 -6.88 15.35
C LEU A 56 17.05 -6.49 15.73
#